data_AF-A0A3P7LCR5-F1
#
_entry.id   AF-A0A3P7LCR5-F1
#
_cell.length_a   1.000
_cell.length_b   1.000
_cell.length_c   1.000
_cell.angle_alpha   90.00
_cell.angle_beta   90.00
_cell.angle_gamma   90.00
#
_symmetry.space_group_name_H-M   'P 1'
#
loop_
_entity.id
_entity.type
_entity.pdbx_description
1 polymer ?
#
loop_
_entity_poly.entity_id
_entity_poly.type
_entity_poly.pdbx_seq_one_letter_code
_entity_poly.pdbx_strand_id
1 'polypeptide(L)'
;MHDMRIAHLDLRPETILLQDTKLKLADFGQSRRLLRGLITGKIEGKIFSILTGISPFHGDSDRETLENVSNCAYSVKGEEWQPFTPEAADFVKSLLKEIPG
;
A
#
# COMPACT_ATOMS: atom_id res chain seq x y z
N MET A 1 -4.55 14.95 -0.72
CA MET A 1 -4.75 14.65 -2.16
C MET A 1 -6.09 13.99 -2.44
N HIS A 2 -6.57 13.09 -1.57
CA HIS A 2 -7.86 12.43 -1.77
C HIS A 2 -9.07 13.39 -1.77
N ASP A 3 -9.00 14.52 -1.07
CA ASP A 3 -10.02 15.60 -1.18
C ASP A 3 -10.13 16.18 -2.59
N MET A 4 -9.03 16.13 -3.35
CA MET A 4 -8.98 16.53 -4.76
C MET A 4 -9.27 15.35 -5.71
N ARG A 5 -9.65 14.20 -5.17
CA ARG A 5 -9.85 12.92 -5.89
C ARG A 5 -8.61 12.50 -6.68
N ILE A 6 -7.39 12.67 -6.14
CA ILE A 6 -6.15 12.23 -6.79
C ILE A 6 -5.48 11.17 -5.92
N ALA A 7 -5.18 10.01 -6.49
CA ALA A 7 -4.36 8.97 -5.88
C ALA A 7 -2.94 9.02 -6.47
N HIS A 8 -1.92 8.87 -5.61
CA HIS A 8 -0.51 8.96 -6.01
C HIS A 8 -0.01 7.71 -6.76
N LEU A 9 -0.51 6.53 -6.36
CA LEU A 9 -0.22 5.19 -6.90
C LEU A 9 1.23 4.68 -6.80
N ASP A 10 2.18 5.53 -6.42
CA ASP A 10 3.58 5.12 -6.28
C ASP A 10 4.23 5.65 -4.98
N LEU A 11 3.56 5.45 -3.85
CA LEU A 11 4.13 5.83 -2.55
C LEU A 11 5.27 4.87 -2.16
N ARG A 12 6.48 5.40 -2.08
CA ARG A 12 7.71 4.73 -1.64
C ARG A 12 8.60 5.71 -0.87
N PRO A 13 9.54 5.25 -0.01
CA PRO A 13 10.44 6.14 0.74
C PRO A 13 11.15 7.17 -0.14
N GLU A 14 11.56 6.80 -1.35
CA GLU A 14 12.23 7.67 -2.31
C GLU A 14 11.34 8.82 -2.81
N THR A 15 10.02 8.66 -2.73
CA THR A 15 9.03 9.67 -3.11
C THR A 15 8.66 10.62 -1.96
N ILE A 16 9.15 10.36 -0.75
CA ILE A 16 8.92 11.19 0.44
C ILE A 16 10.20 11.99 0.73
N LEU A 17 10.19 13.26 0.35
CA LEU A 17 11.33 14.16 0.49
C LEU A 17 11.20 15.00 1.77
N LEU A 18 12.33 15.28 2.42
CA LEU A 18 12.40 16.24 3.52
C LEU A 18 12.94 17.58 2.98
N GLN A 19 12.13 18.64 3.09
CA GLN A 19 12.59 20.01 2.84
C GLN A 19 12.41 20.82 4.13
N ASP A 20 13.52 21.32 4.66
CA ASP A 20 13.61 21.92 5.99
C ASP A 20 13.07 20.95 7.06
N THR A 21 11.89 21.23 7.61
CA THR A 21 11.18 20.40 8.60
C THR A 21 9.87 19.83 8.06
N LYS A 22 9.64 19.93 6.76
CA LYS A 22 8.39 19.52 6.11
C LYS A 22 8.64 18.34 5.17
N LEU A 23 7.90 17.26 5.40
CA LEU A 23 7.80 16.16 4.44
C LEU A 23 6.98 16.60 3.22
N LYS A 24 7.47 16.26 2.04
CA LYS A 24 6.83 16.54 0.75
C LYS A 24 6.80 15.27 -0.09
N LEU A 25 5.69 15.05 -0.79
CA LEU A 25 5.59 14.00 -1.78
C LEU A 25 6.18 14.50 -3.11
N ALA A 26 6.87 13.61 -3.81
CA ALA A 26 7.46 13.80 -5.12
C ALA A 26 7.11 12.63 -6.03
N ASP A 27 7.43 12.75 -7.32
CA ASP A 27 7.16 11.72 -8.34
C ASP A 27 5.67 11.36 -8.53
N PHE A 28 4.92 12.32 -9.07
CA PHE A 28 3.52 12.15 -9.41
C PHE A 28 3.31 11.46 -10.77
N GLY A 29 4.33 10.84 -11.37
CA GLY A 29 4.24 10.24 -12.71
C GLY A 29 3.15 9.17 -12.82
N GLN A 30 2.87 8.47 -11.72
CA GLN A 30 1.80 7.47 -11.63
C GLN A 30 0.50 7.98 -11.03
N SER A 31 0.42 9.27 -10.68
CA SER A 31 -0.80 9.81 -10.08
C SER A 31 -1.98 9.75 -11.05
N ARG A 32 -3.18 9.42 -10.53
CA ARG A 32 -4.41 9.34 -11.31
C ARG A 32 -5.57 9.99 -10.56
N ARG A 33 -6.47 10.63 -11.32
CA ARG A 33 -7.72 11.16 -10.77
C ARG A 33 -8.74 10.04 -10.62
N LEU A 34 -9.29 9.92 -9.42
CA LEU A 34 -10.34 8.98 -9.06
C LEU A 34 -11.66 9.44 -9.69
N LEU A 35 -12.26 8.57 -10.51
CA LEU A 35 -13.62 8.74 -10.99
C LEU A 35 -14.51 7.86 -10.11
N ARG A 36 -15.47 8.48 -9.41
CA ARG A 36 -16.38 7.80 -8.47
C ARG A 36 -15.68 7.03 -7.35
N GLY A 37 -14.46 7.40 -6.98
CA GLY A 37 -13.69 6.73 -5.92
C GLY A 37 -12.90 5.51 -6.40
N LEU A 38 -13.05 5.09 -7.66
CA LEU A 38 -12.34 3.94 -8.21
C LEU A 38 -11.02 4.35 -8.88
N ILE A 39 -9.96 3.65 -8.52
CA ILE A 39 -8.73 3.57 -9.32
C ILE A 39 -8.92 2.39 -10.28
N THR A 40 -9.06 2.64 -11.57
CA THR A 40 -9.04 1.56 -12.57
C THR A 40 -7.58 1.16 -12.81
N GLY A 41 -7.05 0.20 -12.03
CA GLY A 41 -5.67 -0.27 -12.16
C GLY A 41 -5.24 -1.26 -11.07
N LYS A 42 -4.16 -1.98 -11.31
CA LYS A 42 -3.57 -2.94 -10.37
C LYS A 42 -2.94 -2.18 -9.20
N ILE A 43 -3.42 -2.42 -7.98
CA ILE A 43 -2.83 -1.88 -6.76
C ILE A 43 -1.69 -2.82 -6.34
N GLU A 44 -0.44 -2.35 -6.42
CA GLU A 44 0.73 -3.10 -5.94
C GLU A 44 1.08 -2.63 -4.53
N GLY A 45 0.96 -3.51 -3.54
CA GLY A 45 1.18 -3.22 -2.12
C GLY A 45 2.65 -3.03 -1.74
N LYS A 46 3.33 -2.06 -2.34
CA LYS A 46 4.79 -1.84 -2.20
C LYS A 46 5.23 -1.49 -0.78
N ILE A 47 4.38 -0.82 0.01
CA ILE A 47 4.72 -0.42 1.39
C ILE A 47 4.78 -1.62 2.34
N PHE A 48 3.89 -2.60 2.18
CA PHE A 48 3.96 -3.84 2.95
C PHE A 48 5.29 -4.55 2.71
N SER A 49 5.68 -4.70 1.43
CA SER A 49 6.94 -5.34 1.07
C SER A 49 8.18 -4.59 1.53
N ILE A 50 8.12 -3.27 1.71
CA ILE A 50 9.25 -2.49 2.22
C ILE A 50 9.44 -2.72 3.72
N LEU A 51 8.35 -2.91 4.47
CA LEU A 51 8.44 -3.18 5.91
C LEU A 51 8.87 -4.62 6.17
N THR A 52 8.22 -5.60 5.55
CA THR A 52 8.42 -7.01 5.89
C THR A 52 9.44 -7.72 4.99
N GLY A 53 9.77 -7.15 3.83
CA GLY A 53 10.52 -7.85 2.78
C GLY A 53 9.68 -8.87 2.00
N ILE A 54 8.38 -8.99 2.29
CA ILE A 54 7.49 -10.03 1.78
C ILE A 54 6.30 -9.40 1.05
N SER A 55 5.81 -10.03 -0.01
CA SER A 55 4.57 -9.57 -0.68
C SER A 55 3.39 -9.64 0.29
N PRO A 56 2.49 -8.63 0.35
CA PRO A 56 1.27 -8.69 1.18
C PRO A 56 0.37 -9.89 0.87
N PHE A 57 0.48 -10.45 -0.33
CA PHE A 57 -0.32 -11.58 -0.80
C PHE A 57 0.48 -12.89 -0.83
N HIS A 58 1.68 -12.92 -0.24
CA HIS A 58 2.48 -14.14 -0.18
C HIS A 58 1.73 -15.25 0.55
N GLY A 59 1.72 -16.45 -0.03
CA GLY A 59 1.27 -17.68 0.61
C GLY A 59 2.34 -18.76 0.46
N ASP A 60 2.17 -19.88 1.17
CA ASP A 60 3.13 -20.99 1.20
C ASP A 60 3.20 -21.74 -0.16
N SER A 61 2.29 -21.44 -1.08
CA SER A 61 2.28 -21.94 -2.46
C SER A 61 1.83 -20.87 -3.46
N ASP A 62 2.14 -21.09 -4.75
CA ASP A 62 1.65 -20.24 -5.84
C ASP A 62 0.12 -20.17 -5.88
N ARG A 63 -0.55 -21.30 -5.60
CA ARG A 63 -2.02 -21.39 -5.57
C ARG A 63 -2.60 -20.47 -4.49
N GLU A 64 -2.04 -20.54 -3.30
CA GLU A 64 -2.44 -19.69 -2.17
C GLU A 64 -2.13 -18.22 -2.43
N THR A 65 -0.96 -17.93 -3.00
CA THR A 65 -0.59 -16.56 -3.40
C THR A 65 -1.60 -15.97 -4.39
N LEU A 66 -2.03 -16.75 -5.38
CA LEU A 66 -3.04 -16.32 -6.35
C LEU A 66 -4.42 -16.13 -5.70
N GLU A 67 -4.82 -17.00 -4.77
CA GLU A 67 -6.06 -16.84 -3.98
C GLU A 67 -6.01 -15.57 -3.12
N ASN A 68 -4.87 -15.28 -2.48
CA ASN A 68 -4.66 -14.06 -1.68
C ASN A 68 -4.77 -12.80 -2.54
N VAL A 69 -4.19 -12.79 -3.74
CA VAL A 69 -4.35 -11.68 -4.70
C VAL A 69 -5.81 -11.50 -5.11
N SER A 70 -6.51 -12.60 -5.46
CA SER A 70 -7.90 -12.54 -5.93
C SER A 70 -8.86 -12.03 -4.86
N ASN A 71 -8.62 -12.39 -3.60
CA ASN A 71 -9.46 -12.01 -2.47
C ASN A 71 -8.97 -10.73 -1.76
N CYS A 72 -7.89 -10.11 -2.26
CA CYS A 72 -7.19 -9.02 -1.57
C CYS A 72 -6.87 -9.39 -0.09
N ALA A 73 -6.53 -10.65 0.17
CA ALA A 73 -6.30 -11.17 1.51
C ALA A 73 -4.84 -10.97 1.91
N TYR A 74 -4.63 -10.27 3.03
CA TYR A 74 -3.33 -10.03 3.64
C TYR A 74 -3.44 -10.06 5.17
N SER A 75 -2.32 -10.33 5.86
CA SER A 75 -2.25 -10.33 7.33
C SER A 75 -1.11 -9.45 7.81
N VAL A 76 -1.34 -8.73 8.91
CA VAL A 76 -0.31 -7.96 9.64
C VAL A 76 -0.07 -8.52 11.04
N LYS A 77 -0.34 -9.82 11.22
CA LYS A 77 -0.23 -10.54 12.49
C LYS A 77 0.83 -11.65 12.48
N GLY A 78 1.57 -11.82 11.37
CA GLY A 78 2.63 -12.82 11.25
C GLY A 78 3.89 -12.46 12.04
N GLU A 79 4.84 -13.41 12.14
CA GLU A 79 6.11 -13.20 12.86
C GLU A 79 6.95 -12.07 12.25
N GLU A 80 6.83 -11.85 10.94
CA GLU A 80 7.44 -10.75 10.22
C GLU A 80 6.97 -9.36 10.71
N TRP A 81 5.86 -9.30 11.45
CA TRP A 81 5.32 -8.08 12.04
C TRP A 81 5.79 -7.82 13.49
N GLN A 82 6.40 -8.80 14.15
CA GLN A 82 6.90 -8.65 15.54
C GLN A 82 7.83 -7.44 15.76
N PRO A 83 8.74 -7.09 14.82
CA PRO A 83 9.63 -5.94 15.00
C PRO A 83 8.93 -4.58 14.86
N PHE A 84 7.68 -4.55 14.37
CA PHE A 84 6.96 -3.32 14.02
C PHE A 84 5.88 -2.97 15.03
N THR A 85 5.57 -1.69 15.16
CA THR A 85 4.56 -1.21 16.11
C THR A 85 3.14 -1.38 15.56
N PRO A 86 2.11 -1.41 16.41
CA PRO A 86 0.72 -1.43 15.98
C PRO A 86 0.35 -0.27 15.04
N GLU A 87 0.95 0.90 15.22
CA GLU A 87 0.75 2.08 14.37
C GLU A 87 1.28 1.85 12.95
N ALA A 88 2.40 1.15 12.79
CA ALA A 88 2.94 0.77 11.49
C ALA A 88 2.01 -0.22 10.77
N ALA A 89 1.44 -1.18 11.50
CA ALA A 89 0.45 -2.10 10.97
C ALA A 89 -0.84 -1.38 10.55
N ASP A 90 -1.32 -0.42 11.35
CA ASP A 90 -2.50 0.39 11.02
C ASP A 90 -2.25 1.32 9.82
N PHE A 91 -1.05 1.86 9.69
CA PHE A 91 -0.64 2.60 8.49
C PHE A 91 -0.74 1.72 7.24
N VAL A 92 -0.22 0.49 7.28
CA VAL A 92 -0.31 -0.44 6.14
C VAL A 92 -1.75 -0.86 5.83
N LYS A 93 -2.56 -1.17 6.85
CA LYS A 93 -4.00 -1.42 6.65
C LYS A 93 -4.72 -0.23 6.02
N SER A 94 -4.29 1.00 6.34
CA SER A 94 -4.88 2.21 5.76
C SER A 94 -4.58 2.39 4.28
N LEU A 95 -3.50 1.78 3.80
CA LEU A 95 -3.08 1.80 2.39
C LEU A 95 -3.73 0.67 1.59
N LEU A 96 -3.90 -0.50 2.22
CA LEU A 96 -4.51 -1.69 1.63
C LEU A 96 -6.01 -1.78 1.99
N LYS A 97 -6.71 -0.64 1.89
CA LYS A 97 -8.17 -0.63 2.02
C LYS A 97 -8.80 -1.04 0.71
N GLU A 98 -9.67 -2.05 0.77
CA GLU A 98 -10.58 -2.36 -0.32
C GLU A 98 -11.43 -1.12 -0.61
N ILE A 99 -11.52 -0.72 -1.89
CA ILE A 99 -12.43 0.34 -2.30
C ILE A 99 -13.81 -0.34 -2.37
N PRO A 100 -14.79 0.04 -1.52
CA PRO A 100 -16.13 -0.52 -1.63
C PRO A 100 -16.68 -0.18 -3.02
N GLY A 101 -17.31 -1.17 -3.67
CA GLY A 101 -17.93 -1.03 -4.99
C GLY A 101 -19.06 0.00 -5.04
#